data_AF-A0A0G1XAG4-F1
#
_entry.id   AF-A0A0G1XAG4-F1
#
_cell.length_a   1.000
_cell.length_b   1.000
_cell.length_c   1.000
_cell.angle_alpha   90.00
_cell.angle_beta   90.00
_cell.angle_gamma   90.00
#
_symmetry.space_group_name_H-M   'P 1'
#
loop_
_entity.id
_entity.type
_entity.pdbx_description
1 polymer ?
#
loop_
_entity_poly.entity_id
_entity_poly.type
_entity_poly.pdbx_seq_one_letter_code
_entity_poly.pdbx_strand_id
1 'polypeptide(L)' 'EIANKKAAKFVLILGQKEVLDGTIIIRDMESGAQEIVDVEKVVGIIAKRVQEGPSK' A
#
# COMPACT_ATOMS: atom_id res chain seq x y z
N GLU A 1 -12.88 6.76 -6.05
CA GLU A 1 -14.02 6.66 -5.10
C GLU A 1 -14.22 5.27 -4.45
N ILE A 2 -13.74 4.16 -5.03
CA ILE A 2 -13.98 2.79 -4.53
C ILE A 2 -13.21 2.47 -3.22
N ALA A 3 -11.99 2.97 -3.04
CA ALA A 3 -11.17 2.71 -1.84
C ALA A 3 -11.71 3.42 -0.58
N ASN A 4 -12.13 4.68 -0.70
CA ASN A 4 -12.75 5.43 0.41
C ASN A 4 -14.06 4.79 0.87
N LYS A 5 -14.83 4.20 -0.07
CA LYS A 5 -16.07 3.47 0.24
C LYS A 5 -15.86 2.11 0.90
N LYS A 6 -14.62 1.57 0.91
CA LYS A 6 -14.28 0.25 1.44
C LYS A 6 -13.46 0.27 2.74
N ALA A 7 -13.25 1.44 3.36
CA ALA A 7 -12.44 1.59 4.58
C ALA A 7 -11.06 0.91 4.50
N ALA A 8 -10.43 0.92 3.32
CA ALA A 8 -9.11 0.34 3.14
C ALA A 8 -8.06 1.22 3.84
N LYS A 9 -7.35 0.66 4.84
CA LYS A 9 -6.28 1.36 5.57
C LYS A 9 -5.07 1.69 4.69
N PHE A 10 -4.75 0.79 3.76
CA PHE A 10 -3.62 0.94 2.84
C PHE A 10 -4.08 0.81 1.39
N VAL A 11 -3.48 1.60 0.51
CA VAL A 11 -3.68 1.57 -0.95
C VAL A 11 -2.33 1.41 -1.62
N LEU A 12 -2.27 0.58 -2.67
CA LEU A 12 -1.11 0.45 -3.53
C LEU A 12 -1.37 1.22 -4.82
N ILE A 13 -0.46 2.11 -5.19
CA ILE A 13 -0.52 2.92 -6.41
C ILE A 13 0.62 2.45 -7.33
N LEU A 14 0.23 1.99 -8.52
CA LEU A 14 1.12 1.52 -9.56
C LEU A 14 0.75 2.22 -10.87
N GLY A 15 1.56 3.19 -11.27
CA GLY A 15 1.48 3.86 -12.56
C GLY A 15 2.59 3.41 -13.51
N GLN A 16 2.62 4.01 -14.70
CA GLN A 16 3.60 3.64 -15.73
C GLN A 16 5.05 3.89 -15.29
N LYS A 17 5.28 4.93 -14.48
CA LYS A 17 6.61 5.24 -13.94
C LYS A 17 7.05 4.16 -12.94
N GLU A 18 6.18 3.80 -12.01
CA GLU A 18 6.49 2.80 -10.98
C GLU A 18 6.79 1.43 -11.59
N VAL A 19 6.10 1.07 -12.67
CA VAL A 19 6.37 -0.15 -13.44
C VAL A 19 7.78 -0.14 -14.08
N LEU A 20 8.20 0.99 -14.65
CA LEU A 20 9.54 1.13 -15.25
C LEU A 20 10.64 1.12 -14.19
N ASP A 21 10.36 1.74 -13.04
CA ASP A 21 11.31 1.88 -11.94
C ASP A 21 11.38 0.63 -11.04
N GLY A 22 10.52 -0.38 -11.25
CA GLY A 22 10.45 -1.58 -10.40
C GLY A 22 9.96 -1.30 -8.98
N THR A 23 9.20 -0.22 -8.81
CA THR A 23 8.73 0.25 -7.51
C THR A 23 7.21 0.28 -7.43
N ILE A 24 6.68 0.57 -6.24
CA ILE A 24 5.26 0.77 -6.00
C ILE A 24 5.08 1.73 -4.85
N ILE A 25 4.05 2.57 -4.92
CA ILE A 25 3.75 3.52 -3.85
C ILE A 25 2.70 2.91 -2.92
N ILE A 26 3.03 2.83 -1.64
CA ILE A 26 2.09 2.50 -0.57
C ILE A 26 1.57 3.81 0.00
N ARG A 27 0.25 3.99 -0.03
CA ARG A 27 -0.44 5.11 0.60
C ARG A 27 -1.24 4.64 1.80
N ASP A 28 -0.96 5.25 2.94
CA ASP A 28 -1.78 5.13 4.14
C ASP A 28 -2.94 6.14 4.04
N MET A 29 -4.16 5.61 4.12
CA MET A 29 -5.38 6.41 4.00
C MET A 29 -5.79 7.06 5.33
N GLU A 30 -5.27 6.59 6.46
CA GLU A 30 -5.50 7.18 7.80
C GLU A 30 -4.58 8.38 8.03
N SER A 31 -3.28 8.23 7.76
CA SER A 31 -2.29 9.29 7.97
C SER A 31 -2.07 10.18 6.73
N GLY A 32 -2.43 9.70 5.54
CA GLY A 32 -2.12 10.36 4.27
C GLY A 32 -0.67 10.17 3.81
N ALA A 33 0.15 9.40 4.55
CA ALA A 33 1.54 9.15 4.21
C ALA A 33 1.69 8.33 2.92
N GLN A 34 2.77 8.60 2.19
CA GLN A 34 3.13 7.89 0.96
C GLN A 34 4.58 7.39 1.05
N GLU A 35 4.78 6.12 0.70
CA GLU A 35 6.07 5.44 0.75
C GLU A 35 6.33 4.74 -0.59
N ILE A 36 7.50 4.92 -1.18
CA ILE A 36 7.92 4.18 -2.38
C ILE A 36 8.71 2.96 -1.91
N VAL A 37 8.29 1.77 -2.32
CA VAL A 37 8.97 0.52 -2.00
C VAL A 37 9.25 -0.28 -3.27
N ASP A 38 10.21 -1.19 -3.16
CA ASP A 38 10.49 -2.18 -4.19
C ASP A 38 9.30 -3.12 -4.38
N VAL A 39 8.91 -3.37 -5.62
CA VAL A 39 7.77 -4.22 -5.95
C VAL A 39 7.98 -5.66 -5.45
N GLU A 40 9.21 -6.14 -5.36
CA GLU A 40 9.50 -7.48 -4.86
C GLU A 40 9.24 -7.61 -3.35
N LYS A 41 9.37 -6.50 -2.61
CA LYS A 41 9.23 -6.46 -1.16
C LYS A 41 7.82 -6.09 -0.70
N VAL A 42 7.02 -5.48 -1.59
CA VAL A 42 5.70 -4.94 -1.24
C VAL A 42 4.78 -5.98 -0.59
N VAL A 43 4.81 -7.22 -1.06
CA VAL A 43 3.94 -8.29 -0.56
C VAL A 43 4.26 -8.60 0.91
N GLY A 44 5.54 -8.71 1.27
CA GLY A 44 5.95 -8.96 2.65
C GLY A 44 5.64 -7.79 3.57
N ILE A 45 5.81 -6.56 3.08
CA ILE A 45 5.51 -5.33 3.82
C ILE A 45 4.01 -5.24 4.11
N ILE A 46 3.17 -5.42 3.09
CA ILE A 46 1.71 -5.36 3.25
C ILE A 46 1.19 -6.54 4.07
N ALA A 47 1.72 -7.74 3.91
CA ALA A 47 1.32 -8.90 4.71
C ALA A 47 1.54 -8.66 6.21
N LYS A 48 2.69 -8.05 6.60
CA LYS A 48 2.93 -7.65 7.99
C LYS A 48 1.96 -6.56 8.46
N ARG A 49 1.80 -5.50 7.67
CA ARG A 49 0.89 -4.38 7.99
C ARG A 49 -0.58 -4.80 8.09
N VAL A 50 -1.00 -5.84 7.37
CA VAL A 50 -2.37 -6.39 7.41
C VAL A 50 -2.52 -7.45 8.52
N GLN A 51 -1.50 -8.25 8.81
CA GLN A 51 -1.52 -9.20 9.95
C GLN A 51 -1.53 -8.50 11.31
N GLU A 52 -0.99 -7.28 11.39
CA GLU A 52 -1.16 -6.40 12.56
C GLU A 52 -2.59 -5.80 12.65
N GLY A 53 -3.51 -6.18 11.76
CA GLY A 53 -4.95 -5.99 11.92
C GLY A 53 -5.47 -6.62 13.22
N PRO A 54 -6.55 -6.09 13.81
CA PRO A 54 -6.80 -6.21 15.23
C PRO A 54 -6.89 -7.68 15.63
N SER A 55 -5.94 -8.12 16.46
CA SER A 55 -6.22 -9.25 17.33
C SER A 55 -7.30 -8.78 18.30
N LYS A 56 -8.55 -9.18 17.99
CA LYS A 56 -9.83 -8.95 18.70
C LYS A 56 -10.72 -7.84 18.14
#